data_AF-A0A3D3NQC7-F1
#
_entry.id   AF-A0A3D3NQC7-F1
#
_cell.length_a   1.000
_cell.length_b   1.000
_cell.length_c   1.000
_cell.angle_alpha   90.00
_cell.angle_beta   90.00
_cell.angle_gamma   90.00
#
_symmetry.space_group_name_H-M   'P 1'
#
loop_
_entity.id
_entity.type
_entity.pdbx_description
1 polymer ?
#
loop_
_entity_poly.entity_id
_entity_poly.type
_entity_poly.pdbx_seq_one_letter_code
_entity_poly.pdbx_strand_id
1 'polypeptide(L)'
;PPRPPAGLLREIETTRYRGGLCRGGYLERIHYLEEWFRDNDRRGHVRDITATLGPLTEIKGRRIDEMTVLWKSYRYLANNPDLRAGMARIEAELQSHPFHYLPKAAVQGIEHKLESGDIVGIVTHKPHVYCSHAGLILRDAAGARRFMHASTTRKRVLVDKPLHAYLADFKSHAGIIACRPL
;
A
#
# COMPACT_ATOMS: atom_id res chain seq x y z
N PRO A 1 -20.93 15.64 -8.58
CA PRO A 1 -22.07 14.81 -8.14
C PRO A 1 -21.61 13.53 -7.42
N PRO A 2 -22.27 13.11 -6.34
CA PRO A 2 -21.98 11.82 -5.72
C PRO A 2 -22.19 10.71 -6.74
N ARG A 3 -21.22 9.78 -6.86
CA ARG A 3 -21.38 8.60 -7.72
C ARG A 3 -22.55 7.76 -7.18
N PRO A 4 -23.41 7.20 -8.05
CA PRO A 4 -24.45 6.27 -7.59
C PRO A 4 -23.80 5.07 -6.90
N PRO A 5 -24.51 4.33 -6.03
CA PRO A 5 -23.96 3.15 -5.36
C PRO A 5 -23.31 2.15 -6.32
N ALA A 6 -23.90 1.93 -7.49
CA ALA A 6 -23.33 1.09 -8.55
C ALA A 6 -21.97 1.62 -9.07
N GLY A 7 -21.82 2.94 -9.16
CA GLY A 7 -20.55 3.57 -9.49
C GLY A 7 -19.50 3.28 -8.42
N LEU A 8 -19.82 3.44 -7.14
CA LEU A 8 -18.88 3.11 -6.05
C LEU A 8 -18.46 1.63 -6.06
N LEU A 9 -19.41 0.70 -6.25
CA LEU A 9 -19.10 -0.73 -6.33
C LEU A 9 -18.14 -1.05 -7.48
N ARG A 10 -18.34 -0.43 -8.65
CA ARG A 10 -17.44 -0.59 -9.79
C ARG A 10 -16.03 -0.11 -9.48
N GLU A 11 -15.85 0.98 -8.74
CA GLU A 11 -14.52 1.47 -8.36
C GLU A 11 -13.83 0.54 -7.36
N ILE A 12 -14.61 -0.01 -6.42
CA ILE A 12 -14.10 -1.02 -5.48
C ILE A 12 -13.62 -2.25 -6.26
N GLU A 13 -14.41 -2.78 -7.19
CA GLU A 13 -14.01 -3.91 -8.02
C GLU A 13 -12.76 -3.59 -8.86
N THR A 14 -12.81 -2.46 -9.56
CA THR A 14 -11.77 -1.99 -10.46
C THR A 14 -10.43 -1.87 -9.76
N THR A 15 -10.39 -1.38 -8.53
CA THR A 15 -9.12 -1.09 -7.84
C THR A 15 -8.65 -2.20 -6.90
N ARG A 16 -9.57 -3.00 -6.34
CA ARG A 16 -9.24 -3.99 -5.30
C ARG A 16 -8.83 -5.36 -5.85
N TYR A 17 -9.19 -5.67 -7.09
CA TYR A 17 -8.95 -6.98 -7.71
C TYR A 17 -7.97 -6.85 -8.87
N ARG A 18 -7.10 -7.86 -9.01
CA ARG A 18 -6.05 -7.91 -10.03
C ARG A 18 -6.71 -7.92 -11.42
N GLY A 19 -6.33 -6.99 -12.29
CA GLY A 19 -7.00 -6.79 -13.58
C GLY A 19 -8.42 -6.22 -13.51
N GLY A 20 -8.92 -5.86 -12.33
CA GLY A 20 -10.18 -5.12 -12.16
C GLY A 20 -11.42 -5.96 -12.25
N LEU A 21 -11.30 -7.27 -12.02
CA LEU A 21 -12.38 -8.22 -12.20
C LEU A 21 -12.49 -9.13 -10.98
N CYS A 22 -13.64 -9.08 -10.32
CA CYS A 22 -13.98 -9.94 -9.20
C CYS A 22 -14.91 -11.07 -9.67
N ARG A 23 -14.39 -12.30 -9.76
CA ARG A 23 -15.19 -13.50 -10.02
C ARG A 23 -15.47 -14.29 -8.73
N GLY A 24 -15.19 -13.68 -7.58
CA GLY A 24 -15.37 -14.28 -6.26
C GLY A 24 -14.17 -15.07 -5.74
N GLY A 25 -13.05 -15.11 -6.46
CA GLY A 25 -11.85 -15.84 -6.04
C GLY A 25 -11.02 -15.08 -4.99
N TYR A 26 -10.59 -15.76 -3.93
CA TYR A 26 -9.76 -15.13 -2.89
C TYR A 26 -8.44 -14.59 -3.43
N LEU A 27 -7.80 -15.31 -4.36
CA LEU A 27 -6.51 -14.92 -4.94
C LEU A 27 -6.63 -13.84 -6.02
N GLU A 28 -7.84 -13.51 -6.46
CA GLU A 28 -8.09 -12.42 -7.42
C GLU A 28 -7.98 -11.06 -6.74
N ARG A 29 -8.24 -11.01 -5.43
CA ARG A 29 -8.01 -9.82 -4.63
C ARG A 29 -6.51 -9.55 -4.51
N ILE A 30 -6.14 -8.29 -4.64
CA ILE A 30 -4.77 -7.85 -4.35
C ILE A 30 -4.62 -7.76 -2.83
N HIS A 31 -3.70 -8.53 -2.24
CA HIS A 31 -3.50 -8.57 -0.78
C HIS A 31 -2.25 -7.79 -0.35
N TYR A 32 -1.26 -7.65 -1.22
CA TYR A 32 -0.04 -6.91 -0.94
C TYR A 32 -0.13 -5.50 -1.50
N LEU A 33 0.27 -4.50 -0.69
CA LEU A 33 0.01 -3.11 -1.03
C LEU A 33 0.86 -2.62 -2.21
N GLU A 34 2.12 -3.05 -2.31
CA GLU A 34 2.96 -2.68 -3.44
C GLU A 34 2.44 -3.25 -4.77
N GLU A 35 1.82 -4.44 -4.73
CA GLU A 35 1.10 -4.95 -5.87
C GLU A 35 -0.10 -4.06 -6.23
N TRP A 36 -0.84 -3.57 -5.24
CA TRP A 36 -1.97 -2.68 -5.46
C TRP A 36 -1.53 -1.41 -6.18
N PHE A 37 -0.41 -0.82 -5.75
CA PHE A 37 0.19 0.33 -6.41
C PHE A 37 0.54 0.01 -7.87
N ARG A 38 1.25 -1.10 -8.12
CA ARG A 38 1.70 -1.49 -9.46
C ARG A 38 0.54 -1.82 -10.42
N ASP A 39 -0.48 -2.55 -9.95
CA ASP A 39 -1.64 -2.91 -10.78
C ASP A 39 -2.46 -1.67 -11.15
N ASN A 40 -2.74 -0.81 -10.17
CA ASN A 40 -3.55 0.39 -10.40
C ASN A 40 -2.80 1.46 -11.21
N ASP A 41 -1.47 1.55 -11.09
CA ASP A 41 -0.63 2.40 -11.95
C ASP A 41 -0.65 1.91 -13.39
N ARG A 42 -0.37 0.62 -13.62
CA ARG A 42 -0.39 -0.01 -14.94
C ARG A 42 -1.74 0.16 -15.65
N ARG A 43 -2.83 0.20 -14.88
CA ARG A 43 -4.20 0.33 -15.39
C ARG A 43 -4.73 1.76 -15.43
N GLY A 44 -3.92 2.75 -15.07
CA GLY A 44 -4.26 4.17 -15.19
C GLY A 44 -5.30 4.66 -14.18
N HIS A 45 -5.40 4.03 -13.00
CA HIS A 45 -6.27 4.48 -11.91
C HIS A 45 -5.53 5.39 -10.92
N VAL A 46 -4.23 5.16 -10.78
CA VAL A 46 -3.32 6.02 -10.03
C VAL A 46 -2.07 6.23 -10.89
N ARG A 47 -1.22 7.16 -10.48
CA ARG A 47 0.13 7.33 -11.00
C ARG A 47 1.11 7.14 -9.86
N ASP A 48 2.06 6.21 -9.98
CA ASP A 48 3.18 6.11 -9.04
C ASP A 48 4.04 7.36 -9.14
N ILE A 49 4.13 8.11 -8.05
CA ILE A 49 4.92 9.34 -7.96
C ILE A 49 6.20 9.13 -7.15
N THR A 50 6.45 7.93 -6.61
CA THR A 50 7.52 7.66 -5.64
C THR A 50 8.88 8.13 -6.16
N ALA A 51 9.23 7.76 -7.39
CA ALA A 51 10.51 8.13 -8.02
C ALA A 51 10.64 9.63 -8.30
N THR A 52 9.53 10.37 -8.41
CA THR A 52 9.54 11.82 -8.66
C THR A 52 9.74 12.64 -7.38
N LEU A 53 9.50 12.03 -6.21
CA LEU A 53 9.55 12.72 -4.93
C LEU A 53 10.99 12.94 -4.46
N GLY A 54 11.87 11.95 -4.61
CA GLY A 54 13.24 12.02 -4.12
C GLY A 54 14.05 10.73 -4.34
N PRO A 55 15.23 10.62 -3.71
CA PRO A 55 16.12 9.48 -3.89
C PRO A 55 15.46 8.19 -3.36
N LEU A 56 15.66 7.10 -4.10
CA LEU A 56 15.09 5.80 -3.78
C LEU A 56 16.13 4.86 -3.17
N THR A 57 15.64 3.94 -2.34
CA THR A 57 16.39 2.80 -1.82
C THR A 57 15.74 1.51 -2.29
N GLU A 58 16.54 0.58 -2.78
CA GLU A 58 16.09 -0.76 -3.12
C GLU A 58 16.07 -1.65 -1.87
N ILE A 59 15.01 -2.44 -1.69
CA ILE A 59 15.00 -3.49 -0.68
C ILE A 59 15.82 -4.69 -1.20
N LYS A 60 16.91 -5.01 -0.50
CA LYS A 60 17.78 -6.15 -0.81
C LYS A 60 17.65 -7.26 0.23
N GLY A 61 17.69 -8.51 -0.22
CA GLY A 61 17.74 -9.70 0.65
C GLY A 61 16.49 -9.96 1.49
N ARG A 62 15.38 -9.24 1.26
CA ARG A 62 14.11 -9.46 1.95
C ARG A 62 13.07 -10.04 1.00
N ARG A 63 12.39 -11.05 1.53
CA ARG A 63 11.34 -11.80 0.85
C ARG A 63 9.97 -11.19 1.10
N ILE A 64 9.07 -11.38 0.15
CA ILE A 64 7.64 -11.13 0.30
C ILE A 64 6.91 -12.46 0.16
N ASP A 65 6.64 -13.09 1.31
CA ASP A 65 6.07 -14.44 1.44
C ASP A 65 5.24 -14.60 2.72
N GLU A 66 4.71 -13.51 3.27
CA GLU A 66 3.97 -13.49 4.54
C GLU A 66 2.78 -14.44 4.51
N MET A 67 1.98 -14.42 3.45
CA MET A 67 0.75 -15.19 3.38
C MET A 67 1.00 -16.69 3.21
N THR A 68 2.06 -17.10 2.50
CA THR A 68 2.46 -18.53 2.48
C THR A 68 3.12 -18.97 3.76
N VAL A 69 3.96 -18.15 4.40
CA VAL A 69 4.61 -18.49 5.69
C VAL A 69 3.58 -18.56 6.82
N LEU A 70 2.67 -17.59 6.88
CA LEU A 70 1.67 -17.44 7.94
C LEU A 70 0.28 -17.94 7.49
N TRP A 71 0.19 -18.88 6.54
CA TRP A 71 -1.06 -19.35 5.94
C TRP A 71 -2.17 -19.73 6.95
N LYS A 72 -1.78 -20.24 8.13
CA LYS A 72 -2.70 -20.60 9.22
C LYS A 72 -3.46 -19.39 9.78
N SER A 73 -2.88 -18.20 9.71
CA SER A 73 -3.47 -16.94 10.18
C SER A 73 -4.49 -16.35 9.19
N TYR A 74 -4.54 -16.84 7.96
CA TYR A 74 -5.47 -16.36 6.93
C TYR A 74 -6.60 -17.36 6.73
N ARG A 75 -7.80 -17.02 7.19
CA ARG A 75 -8.99 -17.91 7.17
C ARG A 75 -9.18 -18.68 5.86
N TYR A 76 -8.99 -18.04 4.71
CA TYR A 76 -9.16 -18.69 3.41
C TYR A 76 -8.01 -19.66 3.08
N LEU A 77 -6.76 -19.32 3.37
CA LEU A 77 -5.62 -20.23 3.13
C LEU A 77 -5.57 -21.39 4.12
N ALA A 78 -6.03 -21.16 5.35
CA ALA A 78 -6.17 -22.18 6.38
C ALA A 78 -7.18 -23.26 5.96
N ASN A 79 -8.36 -22.85 5.51
CA ASN A 79 -9.46 -23.75 5.20
C ASN A 79 -9.52 -24.24 3.74
N ASN A 80 -8.68 -23.71 2.85
CA ASN A 80 -8.65 -24.10 1.43
C ASN A 80 -7.20 -24.31 0.97
N PRO A 81 -6.63 -25.52 1.19
CA PRO A 81 -5.24 -25.82 0.83
C PRO A 81 -4.87 -25.54 -0.63
N ASP A 82 -5.82 -25.70 -1.56
CA ASP A 82 -5.61 -25.48 -3.00
C ASP A 82 -5.24 -24.03 -3.34
N LEU A 83 -5.58 -23.07 -2.47
CA LEU A 83 -5.20 -21.66 -2.65
C LEU A 83 -3.71 -21.41 -2.41
N ARG A 84 -3.01 -22.31 -1.69
CA ARG A 84 -1.63 -22.06 -1.22
C ARG A 84 -0.63 -22.03 -2.36
N ALA A 85 -0.76 -22.95 -3.33
CA ALA A 85 0.09 -22.95 -4.52
C ALA A 85 -0.13 -21.68 -5.38
N GLY A 86 -1.37 -21.20 -5.46
CA GLY A 86 -1.69 -19.94 -6.12
C GLY A 86 -1.08 -18.73 -5.41
N MET A 87 -1.17 -18.65 -4.08
CA MET A 87 -0.53 -17.59 -3.31
C MET A 87 0.99 -17.61 -3.45
N ALA A 88 1.63 -18.79 -3.41
CA ALA A 88 3.07 -18.92 -3.61
C ALA A 88 3.53 -18.40 -4.99
N ARG A 89 2.73 -18.62 -6.04
CA ARG A 89 3.02 -18.06 -7.37
C ARG A 89 2.90 -16.54 -7.40
N ILE A 90 1.90 -15.98 -6.73
CA ILE A 90 1.74 -14.51 -6.60
C ILE A 90 2.96 -13.92 -5.89
N GLU A 91 3.37 -14.49 -4.75
CA GLU A 91 4.53 -14.04 -4.00
C GLU A 91 5.84 -14.18 -4.79
N ALA A 92 6.02 -15.27 -5.54
CA ALA A 92 7.16 -15.44 -6.44
C ALA A 92 7.20 -14.36 -7.54
N GLU A 93 6.05 -14.04 -8.14
CA GLU A 93 5.93 -12.99 -9.15
C GLU A 93 6.28 -11.61 -8.57
N LEU A 94 5.80 -11.29 -7.37
CA LEU A 94 6.14 -10.03 -6.70
C LEU A 94 7.64 -9.91 -6.42
N GLN A 95 8.28 -11.00 -6.00
CA GLN A 95 9.73 -11.05 -5.74
C GLN A 95 10.59 -10.99 -7.00
N SER A 96 10.04 -11.31 -8.19
CA SER A 96 10.79 -11.23 -9.44
C SER A 96 11.10 -9.80 -9.88
N HIS A 97 10.54 -8.81 -9.20
CA HIS A 97 10.70 -7.40 -9.50
C HIS A 97 11.40 -6.66 -8.34
N PRO A 98 12.40 -5.81 -8.64
CA PRO A 98 13.00 -4.94 -7.63
C PRO A 98 11.96 -4.03 -6.98
N PHE A 99 11.99 -3.92 -5.65
CA PHE A 99 11.13 -3.01 -4.91
C PHE A 99 11.93 -1.83 -4.38
N HIS A 100 11.53 -0.63 -4.83
CA HIS A 100 12.15 0.63 -4.46
C HIS A 100 11.19 1.47 -3.63
N TYR A 101 11.74 2.20 -2.66
CA TYR A 101 10.95 3.08 -1.80
C TYR A 101 11.74 4.34 -1.44
N LEU A 102 11.03 5.38 -1.02
CA LEU A 102 11.63 6.61 -0.53
C LEU A 102 11.97 6.43 0.97
N PRO A 103 13.25 6.48 1.37
CA PRO A 103 13.65 6.18 2.73
C PRO A 103 13.13 7.22 3.72
N LYS A 104 12.79 6.78 4.94
CA LYS A 104 12.21 7.61 6.01
C LYS A 104 12.95 8.92 6.23
N ALA A 105 14.28 8.90 6.19
CA ALA A 105 15.12 10.07 6.39
C ALA A 105 14.92 11.16 5.31
N ALA A 106 14.51 10.78 4.09
CA ALA A 106 14.25 11.72 3.00
C ALA A 106 12.83 12.32 3.04
N VAL A 107 11.89 11.71 3.78
CA VAL A 107 10.47 12.07 3.72
C VAL A 107 10.23 13.52 4.12
N GLN A 108 10.83 13.99 5.21
CA GLN A 108 10.65 15.37 5.68
C GLN A 108 11.01 16.41 4.61
N GLY A 109 12.08 16.15 3.84
CA GLY A 109 12.54 17.05 2.77
C GLY A 109 11.60 17.10 1.56
N ILE A 110 10.74 16.10 1.36
CA ILE A 110 9.88 15.99 0.17
C ILE A 110 8.39 16.21 0.47
N GLU A 111 7.99 16.37 1.74
CA GLU A 111 6.57 16.47 2.13
C GLU A 111 5.82 17.59 1.40
N HIS A 112 6.51 18.68 1.05
CA HIS A 112 5.92 19.79 0.31
C HIS A 112 5.44 19.40 -1.10
N LYS A 113 6.00 18.34 -1.69
CA LYS A 113 5.62 17.79 -3.01
C LYS A 113 4.36 16.91 -2.97
N LEU A 114 3.95 16.50 -1.76
CA LEU A 114 2.74 15.70 -1.57
C LEU A 114 1.49 16.60 -1.55
N GLU A 115 0.42 16.07 -2.13
CA GLU A 115 -0.87 16.73 -2.32
C GLU A 115 -1.99 16.02 -1.57
N SER A 116 -3.09 16.73 -1.31
CA SER A 116 -4.26 16.09 -0.68
C SER A 116 -4.83 15.02 -1.61
N GLY A 117 -5.06 13.83 -1.06
CA GLY A 117 -5.53 12.67 -1.83
C GLY A 117 -4.41 11.75 -2.31
N ASP A 118 -3.13 12.14 -2.21
CA ASP A 118 -2.03 11.21 -2.44
C ASP A 118 -2.15 10.02 -1.49
N ILE A 119 -2.06 8.81 -2.06
CA ILE A 119 -2.11 7.55 -1.32
C ILE A 119 -0.69 7.17 -0.97
N VAL A 120 -0.45 6.88 0.32
CA VAL A 120 0.87 6.54 0.85
C VAL A 120 0.84 5.13 1.41
N GLY A 121 1.79 4.31 0.96
CA GLY A 121 2.11 3.03 1.56
C GLY A 121 3.31 3.17 2.50
N ILE A 122 3.16 2.71 3.74
CA ILE A 122 4.25 2.71 4.73
C ILE A 122 5.08 1.45 4.54
N VAL A 123 6.31 1.63 4.07
CA VAL A 123 7.28 0.54 3.91
C VAL A 123 7.85 0.19 5.28
N THR A 124 7.98 -1.11 5.55
CA THR A 124 8.46 -1.63 6.83
C THR A 124 9.79 -2.36 6.69
N HIS A 125 10.54 -2.50 7.78
CA HIS A 125 11.70 -3.40 7.91
C HIS A 125 11.33 -4.83 8.32
N LYS A 126 10.05 -5.11 8.62
CA LYS A 126 9.60 -6.46 9.01
C LYS A 126 9.91 -7.49 7.90
N PRO A 127 10.27 -8.73 8.25
CA PRO A 127 10.45 -9.78 7.25
C PRO A 127 9.12 -10.13 6.58
N HIS A 128 9.19 -10.83 5.44
CA HIS A 128 8.06 -11.42 4.71
C HIS A 128 7.05 -10.46 4.06
N VAL A 129 7.11 -9.15 4.30
CA VAL A 129 6.22 -8.15 3.71
C VAL A 129 6.94 -6.83 3.49
N TYR A 130 6.61 -6.08 2.43
CA TYR A 130 7.23 -4.79 2.14
C TYR A 130 6.49 -3.61 2.78
N CYS A 131 5.16 -3.59 2.70
CA CYS A 131 4.34 -2.52 3.26
C CYS A 131 3.52 -3.00 4.47
N SER A 132 3.42 -2.19 5.52
CA SER A 132 2.68 -2.55 6.74
C SER A 132 1.42 -1.73 6.99
N HIS A 133 1.26 -0.61 6.30
CA HIS A 133 0.14 0.30 6.53
C HIS A 133 -0.10 1.19 5.30
N ALA A 134 -1.28 1.78 5.23
CA ALA A 134 -1.64 2.73 4.19
C ALA A 134 -2.41 3.91 4.75
N GLY A 135 -2.37 5.03 4.05
CA GLY A 135 -3.19 6.20 4.36
C GLY A 135 -3.17 7.21 3.23
N LEU A 136 -3.74 8.37 3.50
CA LEU A 136 -3.88 9.47 2.58
C LEU A 136 -3.15 10.69 3.11
N ILE A 137 -2.59 11.49 2.22
CA ILE A 137 -2.16 12.84 2.56
C ILE A 137 -3.38 13.75 2.59
N LEU A 138 -3.46 14.57 3.64
CA LEU A 138 -4.42 15.64 3.76
C LEU A 138 -3.68 16.94 4.06
N ARG A 139 -3.88 17.97 3.24
CA ARG A 139 -3.40 19.32 3.56
C ARG A 139 -4.41 19.99 4.48
N ASP A 140 -3.98 20.34 5.69
CA ASP A 140 -4.82 21.06 6.63
C ASP A 140 -4.96 22.55 6.25
N ALA A 141 -5.82 23.27 6.97
CA ALA A 141 -6.07 24.69 6.72
C ALA A 141 -4.83 25.57 6.92
N ALA A 142 -3.86 25.13 7.74
CA ALA A 142 -2.58 25.82 7.92
C ALA A 142 -1.56 25.46 6.82
N GLY A 143 -1.91 24.54 5.91
CA GLY A 143 -1.10 24.13 4.78
C GLY A 143 -0.14 22.97 5.07
N ALA A 144 -0.16 22.38 6.27
CA ALA A 144 0.68 21.25 6.62
C ALA A 144 0.14 19.94 6.02
N ARG A 145 1.03 19.04 5.60
CA ARG A 145 0.66 17.73 5.04
C ARG A 145 0.54 16.75 6.20
N ARG A 146 -0.68 16.35 6.50
CA ARG A 146 -1.05 15.44 7.59
C ARG A 146 -1.31 14.05 7.03
N PHE A 147 -0.99 13.02 7.82
CA PHE A 147 -1.27 11.64 7.44
C PHE A 147 -2.65 11.22 7.97
N MET A 148 -3.61 11.02 7.07
CA MET A 148 -4.95 10.54 7.40
C MET A 148 -5.02 9.03 7.22
N HIS A 149 -5.32 8.28 8.29
CA HIS A 149 -5.28 6.82 8.26
C HIS A 149 -6.25 6.18 9.26
N ALA A 150 -6.60 4.92 9.01
CA ALA A 150 -7.37 4.10 9.94
C ALA A 150 -6.43 3.51 11.00
N SER A 151 -6.53 3.97 12.25
CA SER A 151 -5.65 3.53 13.32
C SER A 151 -6.26 2.39 14.12
N THR A 152 -5.55 1.27 14.18
CA THR A 152 -5.89 0.14 15.08
C THR A 152 -5.87 0.57 16.54
N THR A 153 -4.86 1.34 16.96
CA THR A 153 -4.70 1.79 18.34
C THR A 153 -5.82 2.74 18.77
N ARG A 154 -6.25 3.64 17.88
CA ARG A 154 -7.32 4.62 18.17
C ARG A 154 -8.72 4.12 17.79
N LYS A 155 -8.83 2.97 17.12
CA LYS A 155 -10.08 2.35 16.65
C LYS A 155 -10.96 3.28 15.80
N ARG A 156 -10.35 4.21 15.07
CA ARG A 156 -11.03 5.17 14.19
C ARG A 156 -10.10 5.70 13.12
N VAL A 157 -10.67 6.31 12.08
CA VAL A 157 -9.92 7.16 11.14
C VAL A 157 -9.54 8.44 11.87
N LEU A 158 -8.29 8.87 11.73
CA LEU A 158 -7.85 10.19 12.20
C LEU A 158 -6.95 10.87 11.18
N VAL A 159 -6.92 12.19 11.27
CA VAL A 159 -5.89 13.04 10.67
C VAL A 159 -4.78 13.18 11.70
N ASP A 160 -3.73 12.38 11.54
CA ASP A 160 -2.60 12.30 12.46
C ASP A 160 -1.60 13.43 12.18
N LYS A 161 -0.43 13.38 12.81
CA LYS A 161 0.72 14.25 12.59
C LYS A 161 1.25 14.21 11.14
N PRO A 162 2.19 15.10 10.78
CA PRO A 162 2.89 15.02 9.51
C PRO A 162 3.52 13.65 9.26
N LEU A 163 3.65 13.26 8.00
CA LEU A 163 4.04 11.91 7.61
C LEU A 163 5.43 11.54 8.14
N HIS A 164 6.41 12.44 8.07
CA HIS A 164 7.76 12.23 8.60
C HIS A 164 7.73 11.95 10.11
N ALA A 165 6.89 12.68 10.86
CA ALA A 165 6.74 12.52 12.30
C ALA A 165 6.02 11.21 12.64
N TYR A 166 5.06 10.77 11.81
CA TYR A 166 4.43 9.46 11.94
C TYR A 166 5.44 8.32 11.71
N LEU A 167 6.27 8.42 10.68
CA LEU A 167 7.32 7.44 10.39
C LEU A 167 8.38 7.36 11.51
N ALA A 168 8.62 8.46 12.23
CA ALA A 168 9.58 8.52 13.32
C ALA A 168 9.15 7.73 14.57
N ASP A 169 7.85 7.45 14.74
CA ASP A 169 7.32 6.74 15.92
C ASP A 169 7.83 5.30 16.03
N PHE A 170 8.08 4.65 14.90
CA PHE A 170 8.44 3.24 14.87
C PHE A 170 9.72 3.00 14.09
N LYS A 171 10.69 2.35 14.75
CA LYS A 171 11.93 1.87 14.11
C LYS A 171 11.64 0.94 12.95
N SER A 172 10.52 0.22 12.98
CA SER A 172 10.11 -0.71 11.92
C SER A 172 9.60 -0.01 10.66
N HIS A 173 9.33 1.29 10.68
CA HIS A 173 9.01 2.05 9.45
C HIS A 173 10.31 2.39 8.71
N ALA A 174 10.43 1.88 7.49
CA ALA A 174 11.60 2.06 6.64
C ALA A 174 11.49 3.35 5.81
N GLY A 175 10.29 3.68 5.35
CA GLY A 175 10.03 4.78 4.44
C GLY A 175 8.66 4.66 3.79
N ILE A 176 8.50 5.17 2.57
CA ILE A 176 7.22 5.23 1.89
C ILE A 176 7.29 4.88 0.40
N ILE A 177 6.15 4.45 -0.14
CA ILE A 177 5.78 4.59 -1.55
C ILE A 177 4.56 5.51 -1.62
N ALA A 178 4.38 6.22 -2.74
CA ALA A 178 3.28 7.16 -2.91
C ALA A 178 2.74 7.15 -4.35
N CYS A 179 1.42 7.20 -4.48
CA CYS A 179 0.75 7.33 -5.77
C CYS A 179 -0.36 8.40 -5.70
N ARG A 180 -0.70 8.96 -6.86
CA ARG A 180 -1.71 10.00 -7.00
C ARG A 180 -2.88 9.48 -7.82
N PRO A 181 -4.14 9.55 -7.34
CA PRO A 181 -5.32 9.22 -8.15
C PRO A 181 -5.38 10.04 -9.45
N LEU A 182 -5.86 9.44 -10.53
CA LEU A 182 -6.04 10.04 -11.86
C LEU A 182 -7.50 10.39 -12.18
#